data_AF-L8GG62-F1
#
_entry.id   AF-L8GG62-F1
#
_cell.length_a   1.000
_cell.length_b   1.000
_cell.length_c   1.000
_cell.angle_alpha   90.00
_cell.angle_beta   90.00
_cell.angle_gamma   90.00
#
_symmetry.space_group_name_H-M   'P 1'
#
loop_
_entity.id
_entity.type
_entity.pdbx_description
1 polymer ?
#
loop_
_entity_poly.entity_id
_entity_poly.type
_entity_poly.pdbx_seq_one_letter_code
_entity_poly.pdbx_strand_id
1 'polypeptide(L)'
;MHKLLWLRDLSVLNPFKTKYFVWLDSGGICTPRINPDYGMSIPDFKTKVKHYLDRFFMAVTPYAMSHELHGCYREAMQKLTFDQPPCFITKGWTMGGQRKSLEKVSALYEYILNKTLDLGCLGTEETLLTMAYYRRPDLFHVHHNLEDRSLPFGPGGDVCHVIWPGMPPQGPPETLAEKFELVS
;
A
#
# COMPACT_ATOMS: atom_id res chain seq x y z
N MET A 1 -2.35 15.01 13.14
CA MET A 1 -0.92 14.65 13.35
C MET A 1 -0.51 13.79 12.16
N HIS A 2 0.38 14.27 11.28
CA HIS A 2 0.69 13.59 10.01
C HIS A 2 2.09 12.97 10.07
N LYS A 3 2.14 11.64 10.20
CA LYS A 3 3.37 10.87 10.45
C LYS A 3 4.37 11.04 9.30
N LEU A 4 3.87 11.13 8.06
CA LEU A 4 4.68 11.41 6.88
C LEU A 4 5.42 12.75 6.96
N LEU A 5 4.73 13.82 7.35
CA LEU A 5 5.33 15.17 7.42
C LEU A 5 6.40 15.23 8.52
N TRP A 6 6.15 14.57 9.66
CA TRP A 6 7.17 14.42 10.70
C TRP A 6 8.39 13.64 10.22
N LEU A 7 8.18 12.56 9.46
CA LEU A 7 9.27 11.77 8.91
C LEU A 7 10.11 12.57 7.90
N ARG A 8 9.46 13.40 7.06
CA ARG A 8 10.12 14.36 6.18
C ARG A 8 10.96 15.35 7.00
N ASP A 9 10.39 16.00 8.00
CA ASP A 9 11.07 17.03 8.78
C ASP A 9 12.26 16.45 9.55
N LEU A 10 12.10 15.25 10.13
CA LEU A 10 13.20 14.51 10.75
C LEU A 10 14.32 14.19 9.76
N SER A 11 13.97 13.87 8.50
CA SER A 11 14.96 13.60 7.45
C SER A 11 15.77 14.83 7.04
N VAL A 12 15.24 16.03 7.29
CA VAL A 12 15.95 17.30 7.09
C VAL A 12 16.90 17.57 8.26
N LEU A 13 16.41 17.39 9.50
CA LEU A 13 17.22 17.59 10.71
C LEU A 13 18.39 16.61 10.79
N ASN A 14 18.11 15.33 10.53
CA ASN A 14 19.04 14.22 10.46
C ASN A 14 20.26 14.27 11.43
N PRO A 15 20.03 14.39 12.75
CA PRO A 15 21.13 14.51 13.71
C PRO A 15 22.04 13.27 13.74
N PHE A 16 21.49 12.11 13.37
CA PHE A 16 22.19 10.82 13.36
C PHE A 16 22.91 10.52 12.04
N LYS A 17 22.86 11.42 11.05
CA LYS A 17 23.46 11.26 9.72
C LYS A 17 23.06 9.92 9.06
N THR A 18 21.81 9.51 9.23
CA THR A 18 21.27 8.29 8.65
C THR A 18 20.83 8.51 7.21
N LYS A 19 20.76 7.41 6.44
CA LYS A 19 20.29 7.43 5.05
C LYS A 19 18.78 7.17 4.92
N TYR A 20 18.23 6.36 5.81
CA TYR A 20 16.87 5.87 5.74
C TYR A 20 16.10 6.28 7.01
N PHE A 21 14.84 6.65 6.84
CA PHE A 21 13.93 7.03 7.90
C PHE A 21 12.67 6.19 7.76
N VAL A 22 12.23 5.59 8.85
CA VAL A 22 11.06 4.71 8.87
C VAL A 22 10.19 5.08 10.06
N TRP A 23 8.90 5.24 9.81
CA TRP A 23 7.88 5.26 10.83
C TRP A 23 7.43 3.83 11.11
N LEU A 24 7.37 3.47 12.39
CA LEU A 24 6.84 2.20 12.84
C LEU A 24 5.88 2.47 14.01
N ASP A 25 4.61 2.19 13.80
CA ASP A 25 3.57 2.27 14.82
C ASP A 25 3.62 1.01 15.70
N SER A 26 3.59 1.19 17.03
CA SER A 26 3.60 0.07 17.96
C SER A 26 2.40 -0.86 17.78
N GLY A 27 1.25 -0.32 17.33
CA GLY A 27 0.06 -1.12 17.02
C GLY A 27 0.24 -2.06 15.82
N GLY A 28 1.12 -1.70 14.86
CA GLY A 28 1.43 -2.53 13.70
C GLY A 28 2.24 -3.78 14.06
N ILE A 29 3.09 -3.69 15.09
CA ILE A 29 3.83 -4.83 15.66
C ILE A 29 2.87 -5.83 16.33
N CYS A 30 1.72 -5.36 16.82
CA CYS A 30 0.67 -6.19 17.42
C CYS A 30 -0.29 -6.83 16.40
N THR A 31 -0.19 -6.51 15.10
CA THR A 31 -0.88 -7.31 14.07
C THR A 31 -0.08 -8.61 13.88
N PRO A 32 -0.64 -9.77 14.25
CA PRO A 32 0.14 -10.94 14.62
C PRO A 32 0.72 -11.65 13.39
N ARG A 33 1.87 -11.22 12.87
CA ARG A 33 2.53 -11.88 11.72
C ARG A 33 4.07 -11.75 11.68
N ILE A 34 4.71 -11.27 12.74
CA ILE A 34 6.16 -11.40 12.93
C ILE A 34 6.38 -12.61 13.84
N ASN A 35 6.67 -13.77 13.25
CA ASN A 35 7.03 -14.95 14.03
C ASN A 35 8.44 -14.72 14.62
N PRO A 36 8.61 -14.65 15.96
CA PRO A 36 9.91 -14.44 16.60
C PRO A 36 10.92 -15.57 16.30
N ASP A 37 10.44 -16.76 15.90
CA ASP A 37 11.27 -17.93 15.61
C ASP A 37 11.86 -17.90 14.19
N TYR A 38 11.36 -17.03 13.29
CA TYR A 38 11.89 -16.81 11.94
C TYR A 38 12.53 -15.42 11.82
N GLY A 39 13.44 -15.13 12.75
CA GLY A 39 14.30 -13.95 12.66
C GLY A 39 15.06 -13.91 11.33
N MET A 40 15.19 -12.71 10.77
CA MET A 40 16.03 -12.50 9.59
C MET A 40 17.47 -12.20 10.04
N SER A 41 18.46 -12.79 9.36
CA SER A 41 19.85 -12.43 9.60
C SER A 41 20.09 -10.94 9.31
N ILE A 42 20.98 -10.28 10.06
CA ILE A 42 21.33 -8.88 9.81
C ILE A 42 21.83 -8.62 8.37
N PRO A 43 22.63 -9.51 7.74
CA PRO A 43 22.99 -9.37 6.33
C PRO A 43 21.78 -9.34 5.39
N ASP A 44 20.84 -10.27 5.53
CA ASP A 44 19.64 -10.34 4.69
C ASP A 44 18.72 -9.14 4.93
N PHE A 45 18.66 -8.67 6.17
CA PHE A 45 17.93 -7.46 6.52
C PHE A 45 18.52 -6.23 5.81
N LYS A 46 19.86 -6.08 5.83
CA LYS A 46 20.54 -4.94 5.19
C LYS A 46 20.30 -4.87 3.67
N THR A 47 20.29 -6.02 2.98
CA THR A 47 20.03 -6.06 1.54
C THR A 47 18.58 -5.71 1.22
N LYS A 48 17.62 -6.28 1.97
CA LYS A 48 16.19 -5.99 1.81
C LYS A 48 15.84 -4.55 2.15
N VAL A 49 16.41 -3.98 3.21
CA VAL A 49 16.20 -2.56 3.57
C VAL A 49 16.62 -1.65 2.44
N LYS A 50 17.76 -1.91 1.79
CA LYS A 50 18.20 -1.10 0.64
C LYS A 50 17.24 -1.21 -0.54
N HIS A 51 16.69 -2.40 -0.79
CA HIS A 51 15.75 -2.65 -1.86
C HIS A 51 14.38 -2.01 -1.60
N TYR A 52 13.82 -2.16 -0.40
CA TYR A 52 12.50 -1.62 -0.06
C TYR A 52 12.49 -0.11 0.14
N LEU A 53 13.57 0.45 0.70
CA LEU A 53 13.68 1.90 1.00
C LEU A 53 14.42 2.69 -0.08
N ASP A 54 14.59 2.13 -1.29
CA ASP A 54 15.11 2.87 -2.44
C ASP A 54 14.15 3.97 -2.90
N ARG A 55 12.84 3.73 -2.73
CA ARG A 55 11.71 4.65 -2.91
C ARG A 55 10.96 4.86 -1.60
N PHE A 56 9.75 5.39 -1.64
CA PHE A 56 8.91 5.48 -0.46
C PHE A 56 8.22 4.13 -0.21
N PHE A 57 8.67 3.45 0.83
CA PHE A 57 8.11 2.20 1.29
C PHE A 57 6.79 2.41 2.02
N MET A 58 5.84 1.53 1.74
CA MET A 58 4.64 1.37 2.56
C MET A 58 4.05 -0.03 2.43
N ALA A 59 3.22 -0.42 3.40
CA ALA A 59 2.42 -1.62 3.26
C ALA A 59 1.02 -1.31 2.72
N VAL A 60 0.44 -2.25 1.97
CA VAL A 60 -0.92 -2.17 1.43
C VAL A 60 -1.64 -3.49 1.65
N THR A 61 -2.94 -3.45 1.90
CA THR A 61 -3.78 -4.64 2.13
C THR A 61 -4.94 -4.63 1.13
N PRO A 62 -5.33 -5.78 0.55
CA PRO A 62 -6.58 -5.87 -0.20
C PRO A 62 -7.72 -5.37 0.69
N TYR A 63 -8.57 -4.51 0.16
CA TYR A 63 -9.70 -3.99 0.91
C TYR A 63 -10.93 -4.09 0.03
N ALA A 64 -11.90 -4.89 0.46
CA ALA A 64 -13.23 -4.90 -0.14
C ALA A 64 -13.92 -3.59 0.22
N MET A 65 -13.58 -2.54 -0.52
CA MET A 65 -14.04 -1.18 -0.27
C MET A 65 -15.56 -1.13 -0.38
N SER A 66 -16.21 -0.57 0.63
CA SER A 66 -17.61 -0.14 0.58
C SER A 66 -17.76 1.11 -0.32
N HIS A 67 -18.85 1.86 -0.22
CA HIS A 67 -19.00 3.18 -0.87
C HIS A 67 -18.02 4.24 -0.31
N GLU A 68 -17.40 3.96 0.84
CA GLU A 68 -16.64 4.92 1.66
C GLU A 68 -15.36 4.26 2.22
N LEU A 69 -14.28 5.05 2.35
CA LEU A 69 -13.01 4.69 2.98
C LEU A 69 -12.53 5.73 3.99
N HIS A 70 -12.75 5.44 5.26
CA HIS A 70 -12.22 6.17 6.42
C HIS A 70 -12.30 7.70 6.31
N GLY A 71 -13.49 8.23 6.05
CA GLY A 71 -13.80 9.65 5.88
C GLY A 71 -13.89 10.16 4.43
N CYS A 72 -13.92 9.28 3.42
CA CYS A 72 -13.96 9.68 2.02
C CYS A 72 -14.77 8.74 1.13
N TYR A 73 -15.71 9.30 0.37
CA TYR A 73 -16.48 8.55 -0.62
C TYR A 73 -15.67 8.23 -1.88
N ARG A 74 -15.96 7.08 -2.49
CA ARG A 74 -15.25 6.61 -3.69
C ARG A 74 -15.27 7.60 -4.84
N GLU A 75 -16.39 8.27 -5.06
CA GLU A 75 -16.55 9.25 -6.13
C GLU A 75 -15.57 10.41 -5.99
N ALA A 76 -15.30 10.86 -4.75
CA ALA A 76 -14.30 11.88 -4.47
C ALA A 76 -12.88 11.34 -4.70
N MET A 77 -12.61 10.10 -4.27
CA MET A 77 -11.31 9.46 -4.48
C MET A 77 -10.96 9.29 -5.95
N GLN A 78 -11.92 8.83 -6.77
CA GLN A 78 -11.75 8.59 -8.21
C GLN A 78 -11.30 9.83 -8.97
N LYS A 79 -11.78 11.02 -8.58
CA LYS A 79 -11.34 12.31 -9.14
C LYS A 79 -9.84 12.56 -8.96
N LEU A 80 -9.21 11.94 -7.95
CA LEU A 80 -7.79 12.09 -7.66
C LEU A 80 -6.94 10.90 -8.13
N THR A 81 -7.56 9.77 -8.42
CA THR A 81 -6.93 8.52 -8.88
C THR A 81 -7.16 8.21 -10.37
N PHE A 82 -7.47 9.22 -11.18
CA PHE A 82 -7.72 9.08 -12.63
C PHE A 82 -8.82 8.06 -12.95
N ASP A 83 -9.93 8.15 -12.21
CA ASP A 83 -11.09 7.27 -12.31
C ASP A 83 -10.81 5.79 -11.97
N GLN A 84 -9.60 5.47 -11.48
CA GLN A 84 -9.27 4.13 -11.02
C GLN A 84 -9.85 3.90 -9.63
N PRO A 85 -10.72 2.90 -9.42
CA PRO A 85 -11.21 2.57 -8.10
C PRO A 85 -10.09 1.93 -7.27
N PRO A 86 -9.84 2.40 -6.03
CA PRO A 86 -8.89 1.74 -5.15
C PRO A 86 -9.37 0.33 -4.78
N CYS A 87 -8.48 -0.65 -4.93
CA CYS A 87 -8.64 -2.05 -4.53
C CYS A 87 -7.76 -2.41 -3.31
N PHE A 88 -6.71 -1.64 -3.09
CA PHE A 88 -5.83 -1.75 -1.94
C PHE A 88 -5.96 -0.52 -1.08
N ILE A 89 -5.97 -0.74 0.23
CA ILE A 89 -5.80 0.34 1.20
C ILE A 89 -4.35 0.36 1.67
N THR A 90 -3.78 1.55 1.73
CA THR A 90 -2.49 1.76 2.34
C THR A 90 -2.56 1.67 3.85
N LYS A 91 -1.48 1.23 4.47
CA LYS A 91 -1.43 0.96 5.90
C LYS A 91 -0.43 1.89 6.59
N GLY A 92 -0.95 2.83 7.38
CA GLY A 92 -0.20 3.93 8.00
C GLY A 92 0.65 3.53 9.21
N TRP A 93 0.86 2.22 9.42
CA TRP A 93 1.63 1.70 10.56
C TRP A 93 3.11 1.54 10.23
N THR A 94 3.47 1.26 8.98
CA THR A 94 4.86 1.12 8.56
C THR A 94 5.09 1.79 7.22
N MET A 95 5.92 2.83 7.21
CA MET A 95 6.27 3.57 6.00
C MET A 95 7.63 4.27 6.13
N GLY A 96 8.29 4.56 5.03
CA GLY A 96 9.56 5.27 5.10
C GLY A 96 10.35 5.31 3.81
N GLY A 97 11.58 5.77 3.88
CA GLY A 97 12.45 5.87 2.71
C GLY A 97 13.64 6.78 2.94
N GLN A 98 14.25 7.19 1.83
CA GLN A 98 15.28 8.23 1.82
C GLN A 98 14.65 9.61 1.83
N ARG A 99 15.39 10.62 2.30
CA ARG A 99 14.94 12.02 2.29
C ARG A 99 14.29 12.44 0.97
N LYS A 100 14.93 12.12 -0.17
CA LYS A 100 14.42 12.48 -1.51
C LYS A 100 13.06 11.84 -1.83
N SER A 101 12.79 10.60 -1.38
CA SER A 101 11.47 9.99 -1.59
C SER A 101 10.44 10.57 -0.62
N LEU A 102 10.82 10.86 0.63
CA LEU A 102 9.97 11.53 1.61
C LEU A 102 9.52 12.91 1.14
N GLU A 103 10.42 13.74 0.63
CA GLU A 103 10.10 15.07 0.09
C GLU A 103 9.08 14.98 -1.05
N LYS A 104 9.29 14.07 -2.01
CA LYS A 104 8.38 13.86 -3.15
C LYS A 104 6.99 13.41 -2.72
N VAL A 105 6.92 12.39 -1.86
CA VAL A 105 5.64 11.85 -1.40
C VAL A 105 4.92 12.82 -0.48
N SER A 106 5.65 13.58 0.35
CA SER A 106 5.04 14.63 1.19
C SER A 106 4.42 15.74 0.36
N ALA A 107 5.10 16.21 -0.70
CA ALA A 107 4.54 17.21 -1.60
C ALA A 107 3.27 16.70 -2.32
N LEU A 108 3.27 15.44 -2.76
CA LEU A 108 2.09 14.81 -3.33
C LEU A 108 0.96 14.67 -2.30
N TYR A 109 1.30 14.29 -1.07
CA TYR A 109 0.35 14.14 0.03
C TYR A 109 -0.33 15.46 0.36
N GLU A 110 0.42 16.56 0.47
CA GLU A 110 -0.12 17.91 0.69
C GLU A 110 -1.01 18.35 -0.47
N TYR A 111 -0.64 18.04 -1.72
CA TYR A 111 -1.51 18.26 -2.89
C TYR A 111 -2.83 17.50 -2.78
N ILE A 112 -2.79 16.21 -2.45
CA ILE A 112 -3.98 15.37 -2.28
C ILE A 112 -4.85 15.92 -1.14
N LEU A 113 -4.26 16.22 0.03
CA LEU A 113 -4.97 16.77 1.19
C LEU A 113 -5.73 18.06 0.83
N ASN A 114 -5.07 18.99 0.13
CA ASN A 114 -5.74 20.22 -0.30
C ASN A 114 -6.90 19.93 -1.25
N LYS A 115 -6.73 18.99 -2.18
CA LYS A 115 -7.80 18.62 -3.13
C LYS A 115 -8.96 17.89 -2.47
N THR A 116 -8.72 17.11 -1.43
CA THR A 116 -9.80 16.41 -0.72
C THR A 116 -10.69 17.38 0.05
N LEU A 117 -10.13 18.48 0.59
CA LEU A 117 -10.91 19.55 1.21
C LEU A 117 -11.92 20.17 0.22
N ASP A 118 -11.49 20.46 -1.02
CA ASP A 118 -12.37 20.96 -2.10
C ASP A 118 -13.51 19.97 -2.42
N LEU A 119 -13.28 18.68 -2.19
CA LEU A 119 -14.22 17.59 -2.48
C LEU A 119 -15.09 17.20 -1.29
N GLY A 120 -15.01 17.91 -0.16
CA GLY A 120 -15.74 17.57 1.06
C GLY A 120 -15.32 16.22 1.66
N CYS A 121 -14.10 15.77 1.35
CA CYS A 121 -13.52 14.52 1.81
C CYS A 121 -12.40 14.82 2.80
N LEU A 122 -12.51 14.27 4.01
CA LEU A 122 -11.46 14.34 5.03
C LEU A 122 -11.12 12.93 5.49
N GLY A 123 -10.39 12.24 4.62
CA GLY A 123 -9.92 10.88 4.89
C GLY A 123 -8.83 10.81 5.95
N THR A 124 -8.64 9.63 6.54
CA THR A 124 -7.47 9.34 7.39
C THR A 124 -6.17 9.33 6.56
N GLU A 125 -5.03 9.22 7.24
CA GLU A 125 -3.73 9.09 6.57
C GLU A 125 -3.70 7.92 5.58
N GLU A 126 -4.35 6.80 5.91
CA GLU A 126 -4.49 5.64 5.03
C GLU A 126 -5.28 5.98 3.75
N THR A 127 -6.35 6.77 3.85
CA THR A 127 -7.13 7.19 2.68
C THR A 127 -6.32 8.12 1.77
N LEU A 128 -5.66 9.12 2.34
CA LEU A 128 -4.88 10.12 1.61
C LEU A 128 -3.66 9.48 0.92
N LEU A 129 -2.93 8.61 1.63
CA LEU A 129 -1.81 7.87 1.05
C LEU A 129 -2.27 6.87 -0.01
N THR A 130 -3.46 6.28 0.13
CA THR A 130 -4.05 5.42 -0.91
C THR A 130 -4.24 6.20 -2.20
N MET A 131 -4.85 7.38 -2.13
CA MET A 131 -5.01 8.23 -3.33
C MET A 131 -3.65 8.66 -3.91
N ALA A 132 -2.67 8.97 -3.06
CA ALA A 132 -1.31 9.29 -3.51
C ALA A 132 -0.65 8.12 -4.26
N TYR A 133 -0.77 6.89 -3.72
CA TYR A 133 -0.25 5.68 -4.33
C TYR A 133 -0.89 5.43 -5.70
N TYR A 134 -2.22 5.45 -5.80
CA TYR A 134 -2.91 5.24 -7.06
C TYR A 134 -2.61 6.33 -8.10
N ARG A 135 -2.40 7.57 -7.65
CA ARG A 135 -2.08 8.69 -8.55
C ARG A 135 -0.65 8.64 -9.08
N ARG A 136 0.32 8.19 -8.28
CA ARG A 136 1.75 8.18 -8.63
C ARG A 136 2.44 6.92 -8.08
N PRO A 137 2.07 5.72 -8.57
CA PRO A 137 2.61 4.45 -8.05
C PRO A 137 4.13 4.35 -8.25
N ASP A 138 4.69 5.07 -9.23
CA ASP A 138 6.13 5.13 -9.50
C ASP A 138 6.96 5.69 -8.32
N LEU A 139 6.35 6.46 -7.42
CA LEU A 139 7.02 7.01 -6.23
C LEU A 139 7.14 6.02 -5.08
N PHE A 140 6.40 4.90 -5.14
CA PHE A 140 6.22 3.97 -4.04
C PHE A 140 6.96 2.66 -4.28
N HIS A 141 7.32 2.03 -3.18
CA HIS A 141 7.64 0.61 -3.10
C HIS A 141 6.63 0.00 -2.11
N VAL A 142 5.74 -0.84 -2.61
CA VAL A 142 4.65 -1.39 -1.78
C VAL A 142 4.95 -2.82 -1.33
N HIS A 143 4.63 -3.12 -0.08
CA HIS A 143 4.54 -4.49 0.41
C HIS A 143 3.07 -4.90 0.52
N HIS A 144 2.68 -5.95 -0.20
CA HIS A 144 1.33 -6.50 -0.12
C HIS A 144 1.16 -7.37 1.12
N ASN A 145 0.41 -6.87 2.10
CA ASN A 145 -0.07 -7.63 3.25
C ASN A 145 -1.27 -8.47 2.82
N LEU A 146 -1.01 -9.66 2.28
CA LEU A 146 -2.04 -10.65 1.99
C LEU A 146 -2.34 -11.45 3.27
N GLU A 147 -3.59 -11.43 3.74
CA GLU A 147 -4.02 -12.17 4.94
C GLU A 147 -4.16 -13.68 4.67
N ASP A 148 -4.40 -14.02 3.41
CA ASP A 148 -4.42 -15.37 2.87
C ASP A 148 -3.34 -15.49 1.79
N ARG A 149 -2.52 -16.54 1.83
CA ARG A 149 -1.57 -16.84 0.76
C ARG A 149 -2.26 -17.43 -0.48
N SER A 150 -3.55 -17.71 -0.41
CA SER A 150 -4.39 -18.13 -1.53
C SER A 150 -5.28 -16.97 -2.01
N LEU A 151 -4.83 -16.33 -3.10
CA LEU A 151 -5.56 -15.41 -4.01
C LEU A 151 -5.66 -13.90 -3.62
N PRO A 152 -5.58 -12.97 -4.60
CA PRO A 152 -5.95 -13.11 -6.03
C PRO A 152 -4.80 -13.09 -7.05
N PHE A 153 -3.53 -13.14 -6.64
CA PHE A 153 -2.41 -13.09 -7.57
C PHE A 153 -1.99 -14.50 -8.00
N GLY A 154 -2.16 -14.82 -9.29
CA GLY A 154 -1.47 -15.95 -9.90
C GLY A 154 0.06 -15.75 -9.91
N PRO A 155 0.84 -16.78 -10.25
CA PRO A 155 2.30 -16.67 -10.35
C PRO A 155 2.67 -15.70 -11.48
N GLY A 156 2.91 -14.44 -11.14
CA GLY A 156 3.17 -13.39 -12.13
C GLY A 156 3.34 -11.96 -11.61
N GLY A 157 2.92 -11.65 -10.38
CA GLY A 157 3.13 -10.33 -9.78
C GLY A 157 2.22 -9.21 -10.31
N ASP A 158 1.91 -8.28 -9.41
CA ASP A 158 1.49 -6.89 -9.61
C ASP A 158 0.32 -6.53 -10.55
N VAL A 159 -0.56 -7.46 -10.94
CA VAL A 159 -1.79 -7.13 -11.68
C VAL A 159 -3.04 -7.62 -10.95
N CYS A 160 -3.93 -6.68 -10.61
CA CYS A 160 -5.25 -6.96 -10.06
C CYS A 160 -6.23 -7.32 -11.19
N HIS A 161 -6.80 -8.52 -11.15
CA HIS A 161 -7.69 -9.05 -12.22
C HIS A 161 -9.18 -9.11 -11.86
N VAL A 162 -9.62 -8.58 -10.70
CA VAL A 162 -11.04 -8.63 -10.33
C VAL A 162 -11.76 -7.34 -10.75
N ILE A 163 -12.35 -7.43 -11.95
CA ILE A 163 -13.51 -6.68 -12.42
C ILE A 163 -14.71 -7.04 -11.53
N TRP A 164 -15.54 -6.07 -11.16
CA TRP A 164 -16.84 -6.29 -10.50
C TRP A 164 -17.93 -6.52 -11.55
N PRO A 165 -18.64 -7.66 -11.55
CA PRO A 165 -19.89 -7.75 -12.31
C PRO A 165 -20.97 -8.26 -11.37
N GLY A 166 -21.94 -7.41 -10.97
CA GLY A 166 -23.04 -7.74 -10.02
C GLY A 166 -23.14 -9.22 -9.62
N MET A 167 -22.58 -9.58 -8.47
CA MET A 167 -22.14 -10.95 -8.16
C MET A 167 -23.30 -11.96 -8.00
N PRO A 168 -23.32 -13.10 -8.73
CA PRO A 168 -23.92 -14.35 -8.28
C PRO A 168 -22.84 -15.33 -7.75
N PRO A 169 -23.22 -16.32 -6.93
CA PRO A 169 -22.27 -17.07 -6.11
C PRO A 169 -21.46 -18.11 -6.90
N GLN A 170 -20.23 -18.37 -6.42
CA GLN A 170 -19.25 -19.24 -7.04
C GLN A 170 -19.52 -20.73 -6.77
N GLY A 171 -19.44 -21.56 -7.81
CA GLY A 171 -19.21 -23.01 -7.70
C GLY A 171 -17.71 -23.32 -7.69
N PRO A 172 -17.31 -24.53 -7.24
CA PRO A 172 -15.91 -24.85 -6.97
C PRO A 172 -15.07 -24.97 -8.26
N PRO A 173 -13.74 -24.73 -8.17
CA PRO A 173 -12.87 -24.67 -9.33
C PRO A 173 -12.53 -26.07 -9.88
N GLU A 174 -12.91 -26.35 -11.12
CA GLU A 174 -12.42 -27.52 -11.88
C GLU A 174 -10.91 -27.38 -12.16
N THR A 175 -10.18 -28.47 -11.98
CA THR A 175 -8.72 -28.51 -12.05
C THR A 175 -8.22 -28.67 -13.50
N LEU A 176 -7.11 -28.01 -13.81
CA LEU A 176 -6.42 -27.99 -15.12
C LEU A 176 -6.03 -29.34 -15.75
N ALA A 177 -6.30 -30.48 -15.09
CA ALA A 177 -6.06 -31.81 -15.63
C ALA A 177 -7.08 -32.22 -16.72
N GLU A 178 -8.28 -31.64 -16.72
CA GLU A 178 -9.38 -32.08 -17.61
C GLU A 178 -9.33 -31.51 -19.03
N LYS A 179 -8.40 -30.59 -19.33
CA LYS A 179 -8.32 -29.95 -20.66
C LYS A 179 -7.36 -30.59 -21.66
N PHE A 180 -6.56 -31.58 -21.29
CA PHE A 180 -5.60 -32.21 -22.21
C PHE A 180 -6.01 -33.58 -22.78
N GLU A 181 -7.20 -34.12 -22.44
CA GLU A 181 -7.70 -35.37 -23.04
C GLU A 181 -8.81 -35.18 -24.10
N LEU A 182 -9.17 -33.95 -24.49
CA LEU A 182 -10.25 -33.73 -25.48
C LEU A 182 -9.78 -33.11 -26.81
N VAL A 183 -8.48 -33.20 -27.11
CA VAL A 183 -7.95 -32.99 -28.47
C VAL A 183 -7.00 -34.12 -28.85
N SER A 184 -7.56 -35.33 -29.00
CA SER A 184 -7.07 -36.40 -29.88
C SER A 184 -8.24 -37.24 -30.35
#